data_AF-A0A2V8V6D8-F1
#
_entry.id   AF-A0A2V8V6D8-F1
#
_cell.length_a   1.000
_cell.length_b   1.000
_cell.length_c   1.000
_cell.angle_alpha   90.00
_cell.angle_beta   90.00
_cell.angle_gamma   90.00
#
_symmetry.space_group_name_H-M   'P 1'
#
loop_
_entity.id
_entity.type
_entity.pdbx_description
1 polymer ?
#
loop_
_entity_poly.entity_id
_entity_poly.type
_entity_poly.pdbx_seq_one_letter_code
_entity_poly.pdbx_strand_id
1 'polypeptide(L)'
;MSIGSYKSREIVIAGTGIAAAATALRLISLGFVPRLFSLGRAILPGVEAIPEAAFSLITDLGLDGAVARAGGKIVEGFENAWVPSAPALLQGKWLHVERSAFASAAIDQAVSRGAARSIVETLPSVPSRCLAAIDATGRSAAWSRPIRRRGNQVADLFEISSPLERGRIERSPDGWMYRIGSTLGVVSTCGRANTPKGARYLGRRPAFPQWCENPIQGRRIAVGDAAFSCDPLAGQGIRFALASAFAAASVIQYWKENSNRGAANRFYRDFVGQARVRHLEFLAKLELDLPADVLEPLPKRVSFSGRIGSAELSVNSRIVTDRVIILTDKSAVRWVGGVDLLEFAEVAGKSASSVALITYLASTGVDNAQARAVLSWCIRKGVLKAIT
;
A
#
# COMPACT_ATOMS: atom_id res chain seq x y z
N MET A 1 17.08 -15.37 28.60
CA MET A 1 15.67 -15.84 28.61
C MET A 1 15.56 -17.05 27.71
N SER A 2 15.15 -18.20 28.27
CA SER A 2 14.83 -19.39 27.46
C SER A 2 13.59 -19.08 26.60
N ILE A 3 13.73 -19.16 25.29
CA ILE A 3 12.63 -18.96 24.34
C ILE A 3 11.68 -20.15 24.52
N GLY A 4 10.60 -19.93 25.28
CA GLY A 4 9.60 -20.94 25.57
C GLY A 4 9.04 -21.59 24.30
N SER A 5 8.68 -22.87 24.41
CA SER A 5 8.08 -23.66 23.34
C SER A 5 6.86 -22.95 22.73
N TYR A 6 6.96 -22.50 21.48
CA TYR A 6 5.85 -21.90 20.74
C TYR A 6 4.73 -22.94 20.53
N LYS A 7 3.47 -22.52 20.76
CA LYS A 7 2.30 -23.37 20.49
C LYS A 7 2.02 -23.40 18.99
N SER A 8 1.56 -24.54 18.46
CA SER A 8 1.29 -24.73 17.02
C SER A 8 0.29 -23.75 16.39
N ARG A 9 -0.49 -23.04 17.22
CA ARG A 9 -1.49 -22.04 16.81
C ARG A 9 -1.06 -20.58 16.98
N GLU A 10 0.15 -20.32 17.46
CA GLU A 10 0.63 -18.95 17.71
C GLU A 10 0.90 -18.19 16.41
N ILE A 11 0.60 -16.89 16.36
CA ILE A 11 1.00 -16.01 15.27
C ILE A 11 2.02 -15.02 15.82
N VAL A 12 3.20 -14.99 15.23
CA VAL A 12 4.29 -14.09 15.62
C VAL A 12 4.49 -13.02 14.56
N ILE A 13 4.75 -11.78 14.96
CA ILE A 13 4.96 -10.64 14.08
C ILE A 13 6.25 -9.95 14.50
N ALA A 14 7.24 -9.87 13.61
CA ALA A 14 8.47 -9.11 13.84
C ALA A 14 8.34 -7.71 13.23
N GLY A 15 8.47 -6.66 14.03
CA GLY A 15 8.44 -5.28 13.57
C GLY A 15 7.72 -4.32 14.52
N THR A 16 7.92 -3.02 14.29
CA THR A 16 7.35 -1.91 15.09
C THR A 16 6.62 -0.86 14.26
N GLY A 17 6.62 -0.99 12.94
CA GLY A 17 5.99 -0.02 12.05
C GLY A 17 4.49 -0.26 11.86
N ILE A 18 3.88 0.58 11.02
CA ILE A 18 2.46 0.51 10.66
C ILE A 18 2.05 -0.86 10.12
N ALA A 19 2.90 -1.53 9.33
CA ALA A 19 2.60 -2.88 8.82
C ALA A 19 2.41 -3.91 9.96
N ALA A 20 3.21 -3.81 11.02
CA ALA A 20 3.12 -4.71 12.17
C ALA A 20 1.84 -4.45 12.97
N ALA A 21 1.56 -3.18 13.27
CA ALA A 21 0.35 -2.77 13.98
C ALA A 21 -0.92 -3.14 13.21
N ALA A 22 -0.98 -2.82 11.91
CA ALA A 22 -2.11 -3.14 11.04
C ALA A 22 -2.36 -4.64 10.96
N THR A 23 -1.30 -5.46 10.82
CA THR A 23 -1.44 -6.92 10.79
C THR A 23 -1.96 -7.45 12.12
N ALA A 24 -1.43 -6.95 13.25
CA ALA A 24 -1.90 -7.35 14.57
C ALA A 24 -3.38 -7.00 14.79
N LEU A 25 -3.79 -5.77 14.48
CA LEU A 25 -5.17 -5.30 14.62
C LEU A 25 -6.12 -6.12 13.74
N ARG A 26 -5.74 -6.40 12.49
CA ARG A 26 -6.58 -7.20 11.60
C ARG A 26 -6.72 -8.63 12.12
N LEU A 27 -5.64 -9.24 12.60
CA LEU A 27 -5.68 -10.58 13.19
C LEU A 27 -6.57 -10.62 14.45
N ILE A 28 -6.49 -9.61 15.31
CA ILE A 28 -7.37 -9.48 16.48
C ILE A 28 -8.85 -9.44 16.05
N SER A 29 -9.20 -8.67 15.01
CA SER A 29 -10.58 -8.63 14.51
C SER A 29 -11.10 -9.97 13.97
N LEU A 30 -10.20 -10.92 13.65
CA LEU A 30 -10.54 -12.27 13.20
C LEU A 30 -10.46 -13.30 14.35
N GLY A 31 -10.31 -12.83 15.59
CA GLY A 31 -10.28 -13.68 16.80
C GLY A 31 -8.94 -14.36 17.06
N PHE A 32 -7.84 -13.86 16.48
CA PHE A 32 -6.49 -14.31 16.82
C PHE A 32 -5.84 -13.46 17.91
N VAL A 33 -4.85 -14.02 18.61
CA VAL A 33 -4.04 -13.32 19.60
C VAL A 33 -2.59 -13.29 19.11
N PRO A 34 -2.16 -12.24 18.39
CA PRO A 34 -0.82 -12.14 17.85
C PRO A 34 0.21 -11.73 18.91
N ARG A 35 1.46 -12.17 18.74
CA ARG A 35 2.62 -11.72 19.53
C ARG A 35 3.58 -10.90 18.66
N LEU A 36 3.84 -9.66 19.08
CA LEU A 36 4.74 -8.72 18.43
C LEU A 36 6.14 -8.80 19.05
N PHE A 37 7.17 -8.96 18.21
CA PHE A 37 8.57 -8.82 18.57
C PHE A 37 9.13 -7.51 18.02
N SER A 38 9.70 -6.71 18.92
CA SER A 38 10.25 -5.39 18.63
C SER A 38 11.72 -5.34 19.05
N LEU A 39 12.57 -4.73 18.22
CA LEU A 39 13.97 -4.44 18.58
C LEU A 39 14.14 -3.17 19.42
N GLY A 40 13.06 -2.48 19.80
CA GLY A 40 13.13 -1.21 20.52
C GLY A 40 13.78 -0.05 19.74
N ARG A 41 14.07 -0.23 18.44
CA ARG A 41 14.72 0.80 17.62
C ARG A 41 13.76 1.95 17.35
N ALA A 42 14.26 3.17 17.51
CA ALA A 42 13.53 4.37 17.15
C ALA A 42 13.20 4.38 15.65
N ILE A 43 11.96 4.75 15.32
CA ILE A 43 11.55 5.02 13.95
C ILE A 43 11.97 6.45 13.64
N LEU A 44 12.63 6.64 12.50
CA LEU A 44 13.06 7.96 12.06
C LEU A 44 11.84 8.89 11.94
N PRO A 45 11.87 10.08 12.56
CA PRO A 45 10.74 11.01 12.51
C PRO A 45 10.60 11.63 11.12
N GLY A 46 9.41 12.16 10.87
CA GLY A 46 9.08 12.88 9.64
C GLY A 46 7.60 12.79 9.35
N VAL A 47 7.02 13.88 8.87
CA VAL A 47 5.65 13.93 8.40
C VAL A 47 5.57 13.25 7.03
N GLU A 48 4.61 12.34 6.89
CA GLU A 48 4.31 11.66 5.64
C GLU A 48 2.90 12.04 5.16
N ALA A 49 2.71 12.04 3.83
CA ALA A 49 1.41 12.24 3.21
C ALA A 49 0.84 10.87 2.82
N ILE A 50 -0.28 10.51 3.43
CA ILE A 50 -1.03 9.29 3.13
C ILE A 50 -2.18 9.65 2.19
N PRO A 51 -2.30 9.02 1.01
CA PRO A 51 -3.35 9.34 0.06
C PRO A 51 -4.73 8.90 0.57
N GLU A 52 -5.78 9.61 0.17
CA GLU A 52 -7.19 9.33 0.49
C GLU A 52 -7.60 7.87 0.26
N ALA A 53 -7.03 7.23 -0.76
CA ALA A 53 -7.28 5.81 -1.07
C ALA A 53 -6.82 4.83 0.03
N ALA A 54 -6.21 5.30 1.12
CA ALA A 54 -5.87 4.53 2.31
C ALA A 54 -6.80 4.80 3.51
N PHE A 55 -7.69 5.79 3.44
CA PHE A 55 -8.49 6.23 4.60
C PHE A 55 -9.44 5.13 5.08
N SER A 56 -10.15 4.45 4.18
CA SER A 56 -11.00 3.31 4.56
C SER A 56 -10.20 2.20 5.24
N LEU A 57 -8.98 1.90 4.79
CA LEU A 57 -8.11 0.91 5.45
C LEU A 57 -7.72 1.32 6.87
N ILE A 58 -7.49 2.62 7.11
CA ILE A 58 -7.21 3.16 8.44
C ILE A 58 -8.45 2.94 9.33
N THR A 59 -9.63 3.34 8.87
CA THR A 59 -10.89 3.22 9.61
C THR A 59 -11.29 1.76 9.85
N ASP A 60 -11.12 0.87 8.87
CA ASP A 60 -11.43 -0.56 9.00
C ASP A 60 -10.52 -1.29 10.01
N LEU A 61 -9.30 -0.77 10.23
CA LEU A 61 -8.41 -1.23 11.30
C LEU A 61 -8.69 -0.53 12.64
N GLY A 62 -9.60 0.45 12.63
CA GLY A 62 -9.93 1.34 13.74
C GLY A 62 -8.76 2.23 14.16
N LEU A 63 -7.87 2.60 13.24
CA LEU A 63 -6.66 3.38 13.50
C LEU A 63 -6.90 4.90 13.62
N ASP A 64 -8.14 5.37 13.52
CA ASP A 64 -8.48 6.81 13.57
C ASP A 64 -7.97 7.47 14.87
N GLY A 65 -8.11 6.77 16.00
CA GLY A 65 -7.58 7.23 17.28
C GLY A 65 -6.05 7.32 17.32
N ALA A 66 -5.34 6.42 16.62
CA ALA A 66 -3.89 6.48 16.50
C ALA A 66 -3.45 7.65 15.59
N VAL A 67 -4.19 7.92 14.51
CA VAL A 67 -3.98 9.09 13.65
C VAL A 67 -4.16 10.38 14.44
N ALA A 68 -5.24 10.49 15.20
CA ALA A 68 -5.52 11.67 16.04
C ALA A 68 -4.41 11.92 17.07
N ARG A 69 -3.97 10.87 17.80
CA ARG A 69 -2.85 10.98 18.77
C ARG A 69 -1.53 11.37 18.11
N ALA A 70 -1.32 11.00 16.86
CA ALA A 70 -0.14 11.37 16.08
C ALA A 70 -0.24 12.77 15.44
N GLY A 71 -1.28 13.54 15.76
CA GLY A 71 -1.49 14.89 15.22
C GLY A 71 -1.83 14.89 13.72
N GLY A 72 -2.46 13.82 13.23
CA GLY A 72 -2.84 13.69 11.84
C GLY A 72 -3.77 14.81 11.37
N LYS A 73 -3.51 15.36 10.18
CA LYS A 73 -4.31 16.44 9.57
C LYS A 73 -4.67 16.08 8.14
N ILE A 74 -5.95 16.28 7.80
CA ILE A 74 -6.41 16.17 6.41
C ILE A 74 -6.13 17.48 5.70
N VAL A 75 -5.53 17.39 4.52
CA VAL A 75 -5.16 18.50 3.66
C VAL A 75 -5.72 18.25 2.27
N GLU A 76 -6.31 19.29 1.69
CA GLU A 76 -6.81 19.28 0.31
C GLU A 76 -5.70 19.67 -0.65
N GLY A 77 -5.51 18.88 -1.69
CA GLY A 77 -4.52 19.16 -2.74
C GLY A 77 -3.10 18.67 -2.43
N PHE A 78 -2.37 18.32 -3.49
CA PHE A 78 -0.93 18.04 -3.42
C PHE A 78 -0.23 18.66 -4.64
N GLU A 79 0.78 19.49 -4.40
CA GLU A 79 1.52 20.18 -5.45
C GLU A 79 2.52 19.23 -6.12
N ASN A 80 2.40 19.08 -7.43
CA ASN A 80 3.32 18.29 -8.24
C ASN A 80 4.05 19.21 -9.23
N ALA A 81 5.27 19.60 -8.87
CA ALA A 81 6.19 20.33 -9.74
C ALA A 81 7.27 19.39 -10.32
N TRP A 82 6.88 18.16 -10.70
CA TRP A 82 7.79 17.21 -11.35
C TRP A 82 8.27 17.71 -12.72
N VAL A 83 7.37 18.37 -13.47
CA VAL A 83 7.68 19.14 -14.68
C VAL A 83 7.68 20.62 -14.29
N PRO A 84 8.85 21.26 -14.11
CA PRO A 84 8.91 22.62 -13.54
C PRO A 84 8.15 23.68 -14.34
N SER A 85 8.04 23.51 -15.66
CA SER A 85 7.31 24.41 -16.55
C SER A 85 5.78 24.22 -16.51
N ALA A 86 5.29 23.13 -15.91
CA ALA A 86 3.89 22.77 -15.87
C ALA A 86 3.52 22.16 -14.49
N PRO A 87 3.63 22.93 -13.40
CA PRO A 87 3.24 22.45 -12.08
C PRO A 87 1.74 22.14 -12.07
N ALA A 88 1.38 21.00 -11.49
CA ALA A 88 0.00 20.55 -11.37
C ALA A 88 -0.42 20.47 -9.91
N LEU A 89 -1.65 20.87 -9.62
CA LEU A 89 -2.29 20.59 -8.34
C LEU A 89 -3.08 19.27 -8.47
N LEU A 90 -2.59 18.22 -7.81
CA LEU A 90 -3.33 16.98 -7.69
C LEU A 90 -4.53 17.22 -6.79
N GLN A 91 -5.72 16.81 -7.23
CA GLN A 91 -6.97 16.92 -6.48
C GLN A 91 -7.15 15.74 -5.52
N GLY A 92 -7.91 15.94 -4.45
CA GLY A 92 -8.23 14.92 -3.44
C GLY A 92 -7.71 15.29 -2.06
N LYS A 93 -7.72 14.30 -1.16
CA LYS A 93 -7.32 14.47 0.24
C LYS A 93 -6.03 13.73 0.57
N TRP A 94 -5.23 14.33 1.42
CA TRP A 94 -4.02 13.74 1.98
C TRP A 94 -4.02 13.86 3.49
N LEU A 95 -3.78 12.75 4.17
CA LEU A 95 -3.53 12.74 5.60
C LEU A 95 -2.04 12.99 5.84
N HIS A 96 -1.70 14.16 6.36
CA HIS A 96 -0.36 14.48 6.86
C HIS A 96 -0.24 13.98 8.29
N VAL A 97 0.73 13.11 8.58
CA VAL A 97 0.92 12.54 9.92
C VAL A 97 2.40 12.30 10.24
N GLU A 98 2.80 12.53 11.49
CA GLU A 98 4.17 12.22 11.95
C GLU A 98 4.35 10.70 12.04
N ARG A 99 5.29 10.16 11.27
CA ARG A 99 5.47 8.72 11.05
C ARG A 99 5.76 7.96 12.34
N SER A 100 6.67 8.48 13.17
CA SER A 100 7.12 7.77 14.37
C SER A 100 6.02 7.71 15.43
N ALA A 101 5.30 8.80 15.62
CA ALA A 101 4.14 8.94 16.50
C ALA A 101 2.99 8.07 16.02
N PHE A 102 2.69 8.05 14.72
CA PHE A 102 1.62 7.19 14.19
C PHE A 102 1.95 5.71 14.38
N ALA A 103 3.18 5.29 14.10
CA ALA A 103 3.61 3.92 14.32
C ALA A 103 3.53 3.51 15.80
N SER A 104 4.02 4.37 16.72
CA SER A 104 3.92 4.11 18.15
C SER A 104 2.46 4.01 18.59
N ALA A 105 1.64 5.00 18.26
CA ALA A 105 0.23 5.05 18.63
C ALA A 105 -0.57 3.86 18.08
N ALA A 106 -0.22 3.37 16.88
CA ALA A 106 -0.84 2.19 16.27
C ALA A 106 -0.43 0.89 16.97
N ILE A 107 0.85 0.75 17.36
CA ILE A 107 1.33 -0.40 18.15
C ILE A 107 0.68 -0.41 19.53
N ASP A 108 0.63 0.73 20.22
CA ASP A 108 0.00 0.85 21.53
C ASP A 108 -1.48 0.48 21.45
N GLN A 109 -2.15 0.88 20.37
CA GLN A 109 -3.52 0.47 20.10
C GLN A 109 -3.65 -1.05 19.89
N ALA A 110 -2.76 -1.67 19.10
CA ALA A 110 -2.78 -3.13 18.92
C ALA A 110 -2.60 -3.87 20.26
N VAL A 111 -1.70 -3.38 21.13
CA VAL A 111 -1.49 -3.93 22.47
C VAL A 111 -2.72 -3.75 23.35
N SER A 112 -3.34 -2.57 23.34
CA SER A 112 -4.58 -2.30 24.10
C SER A 112 -5.76 -3.19 23.68
N ARG A 113 -5.75 -3.71 22.45
CA ARG A 113 -6.75 -4.64 21.91
C ARG A 113 -6.36 -6.12 22.05
N GLY A 114 -5.29 -6.43 22.80
CA GLY A 114 -4.93 -7.79 23.16
C GLY A 114 -3.73 -8.39 22.43
N ALA A 115 -2.99 -7.63 21.62
CA ALA A 115 -1.71 -8.10 21.11
C ALA A 115 -0.69 -8.20 22.27
N ALA A 116 0.03 -9.32 22.36
CA ALA A 116 1.17 -9.40 23.25
C ALA A 116 2.38 -8.70 22.60
N ARG A 117 3.19 -7.97 23.37
CA ARG A 117 4.41 -7.32 22.88
C ARG A 117 5.62 -7.76 23.70
N SER A 118 6.71 -8.07 22.99
CA SER A 118 8.02 -8.35 23.59
C SER A 118 9.07 -7.48 22.92
N ILE A 119 9.85 -6.77 23.73
CA ILE A 119 11.05 -6.06 23.28
C ILE A 119 12.22 -7.02 23.44
N VAL A 120 12.98 -7.21 22.37
CA VAL A 120 14.10 -8.17 22.30
C VAL A 120 15.33 -7.48 21.73
N GLU A 121 16.52 -7.88 22.16
CA GLU A 121 17.78 -7.34 21.63
C GLU A 121 18.05 -7.81 20.20
N THR A 122 17.69 -9.06 19.91
CA THR A 122 17.81 -9.70 18.60
C THR A 122 16.50 -10.39 18.26
N LEU A 123 16.12 -10.36 16.97
CA LEU A 123 14.93 -11.08 16.52
C LEU A 123 15.21 -12.58 16.59
N PRO A 124 14.26 -13.38 17.12
CA PRO A 124 14.42 -14.82 17.09
C PRO A 124 14.42 -15.33 15.63
N SER A 125 14.94 -16.53 15.43
CA SER A 125 14.72 -17.24 14.17
C SER A 125 13.22 -17.46 13.95
N VAL A 126 12.82 -17.64 12.69
CA VAL A 126 11.43 -17.92 12.34
C VAL A 126 10.97 -19.19 13.07
N PRO A 127 9.93 -19.14 13.93
CA PRO A 127 9.53 -20.30 14.71
C PRO A 127 9.04 -21.45 13.82
N SER A 128 9.57 -22.65 14.03
CA SER A 128 9.14 -23.85 13.31
C SER A 128 7.74 -24.34 13.71
N ARG A 129 7.28 -23.98 14.92
CA ARG A 129 5.97 -24.37 15.50
C ARG A 129 5.08 -23.15 15.78
N CYS A 130 4.65 -22.45 14.73
CA CYS A 130 3.68 -21.36 14.81
C CYS A 130 2.62 -21.50 13.70
N LEU A 131 1.42 -20.95 13.83
CA LEU A 131 0.47 -20.90 12.71
C LEU A 131 1.05 -20.06 11.55
N ALA A 132 1.58 -18.89 11.88
CA ALA A 132 2.22 -17.98 10.94
C ALA A 132 3.31 -17.12 11.60
N ALA A 133 4.33 -16.78 10.82
CA ALA A 133 5.37 -15.83 11.17
C ALA A 133 5.38 -14.66 10.18
N ILE A 134 5.12 -13.46 10.69
CA ILE A 134 4.97 -12.26 9.88
C ILE A 134 6.22 -11.41 9.98
N ASP A 135 6.86 -11.17 8.84
CA ASP A 135 7.93 -10.20 8.72
C ASP A 135 7.36 -8.84 8.37
N ALA A 136 7.29 -7.98 9.38
CA ALA A 136 6.90 -6.58 9.27
C ALA A 136 8.07 -5.67 9.65
N THR A 137 9.31 -6.13 9.47
CA THR A 137 10.54 -5.41 9.88
C THR A 137 10.92 -4.28 8.92
N GLY A 138 10.05 -3.99 7.95
CA GLY A 138 10.29 -3.02 6.91
C GLY A 138 11.45 -3.41 6.00
N ARG A 139 12.24 -2.44 5.56
CA ARG A 139 13.31 -2.66 4.57
C ARG A 139 14.41 -3.62 5.01
N SER A 140 14.55 -3.95 6.30
CA SER A 140 15.50 -4.98 6.73
C SER A 140 15.12 -6.38 6.23
N ALA A 141 13.81 -6.62 6.04
CA ALA A 141 13.23 -7.90 5.65
C ALA A 141 13.87 -9.07 6.40
N ALA A 142 13.97 -8.96 7.73
CA ALA A 142 14.86 -9.77 8.56
C ALA A 142 14.58 -11.28 8.45
N TRP A 143 13.34 -11.66 8.22
CA TRP A 143 12.94 -13.05 8.00
C TRP A 143 12.72 -13.38 6.52
N SER A 144 12.61 -12.37 5.66
CA SER A 144 12.13 -12.50 4.27
C SER A 144 13.20 -12.26 3.22
N ARG A 145 14.48 -12.45 3.55
CA ARG A 145 15.55 -12.49 2.56
C ARG A 145 15.46 -13.75 1.68
N PRO A 146 15.99 -13.73 0.45
CA PRO A 146 16.65 -12.62 -0.22
C PRO A 146 15.69 -11.52 -0.72
N ILE A 147 16.24 -10.32 -0.88
CA ILE A 147 15.54 -9.16 -1.44
C ILE A 147 16.20 -8.73 -2.76
N ARG A 148 15.42 -8.11 -3.64
CA ARG A 148 15.91 -7.35 -4.79
C ARG A 148 15.65 -5.87 -4.58
N ARG A 149 16.44 -5.03 -5.25
CA ARG A 149 16.29 -3.57 -5.27
C ARG A 149 16.45 -3.06 -6.71
N ARG A 150 15.79 -1.94 -7.03
CA ARG A 150 16.01 -1.19 -8.27
C ARG A 150 16.41 0.24 -7.88
N GLY A 151 17.63 0.65 -8.21
CA GLY A 151 18.18 1.95 -7.83
C GLY A 151 18.92 1.94 -6.49
N ASN A 152 19.48 3.10 -6.15
CA ASN A 152 20.34 3.33 -4.99
C ASN A 152 20.06 4.69 -4.30
N GLN A 153 18.94 5.33 -4.64
CA GLN A 153 18.57 6.64 -4.12
C GLN A 153 18.37 6.63 -2.60
N VAL A 154 18.76 7.72 -1.95
CA VAL A 154 18.54 7.95 -0.52
C VAL A 154 17.81 9.26 -0.31
N ALA A 155 16.95 9.30 0.70
CA ALA A 155 16.32 10.52 1.17
C ALA A 155 17.03 11.01 2.43
N ASP A 156 17.67 12.18 2.35
CA ASP A 156 18.08 12.96 3.51
C ASP A 156 16.88 13.77 4.00
N LEU A 157 16.54 13.62 5.28
CA LEU A 157 15.37 14.21 5.89
C LEU A 157 15.77 15.38 6.78
N PHE A 158 15.00 16.44 6.69
CA PHE A 158 15.17 17.66 7.46
C PHE A 158 13.83 18.11 8.04
N GLU A 159 13.88 18.69 9.22
CA GLU A 159 12.79 19.46 9.81
C GLU A 159 12.98 20.94 9.48
N ILE A 160 11.92 21.60 9.01
CA ILE A 160 11.90 23.02 8.66
C ILE A 160 10.87 23.76 9.54
N SER A 161 11.19 25.01 9.90
CA SER A 161 10.38 25.82 10.83
C SER A 161 9.07 26.34 10.23
N SER A 162 8.99 26.44 8.89
CA SER A 162 7.83 26.94 8.16
C SER A 162 7.14 25.78 7.42
N PRO A 163 6.19 25.09 8.08
CA PRO A 163 5.50 23.97 7.46
C PRO A 163 4.67 24.45 6.29
N LEU A 164 4.61 23.66 5.21
CA LEU A 164 3.64 23.89 4.15
C LEU A 164 2.28 23.37 4.59
N GLU A 165 1.22 24.09 4.20
CA GLU A 165 -0.14 23.59 4.32
C GLU A 165 -0.31 22.34 3.45
N ARG A 166 0.05 22.44 2.16
CA ARG A 166 -0.01 21.35 1.19
C ARG A 166 1.32 20.63 1.03
N GLY A 167 1.23 19.32 0.78
CA GLY A 167 2.38 18.55 0.34
C GLY A 167 2.83 19.01 -1.04
N ARG A 168 4.14 18.97 -1.29
CA ARG A 168 4.75 19.33 -2.58
C ARG A 168 5.85 18.34 -2.94
N ILE A 169 5.94 17.99 -4.22
CA ILE A 169 7.13 17.38 -4.82
C ILE A 169 7.70 18.26 -5.92
N GLU A 170 9.02 18.26 -6.09
CA GLU A 170 9.70 18.99 -7.15
C GLU A 170 10.94 18.26 -7.65
N ARG A 171 11.15 18.28 -8.96
CA ARG A 171 12.33 17.69 -9.59
C ARG A 171 13.53 18.62 -9.47
N SER A 172 14.72 18.05 -9.37
CA SER A 172 16.00 18.77 -9.32
C SER A 172 17.01 18.10 -10.26
N PRO A 173 18.12 18.77 -10.65
CA PRO A 173 19.14 18.15 -11.50
C PRO A 173 19.70 16.83 -10.96
N ASP A 174 19.88 16.73 -9.64
CA ASP A 174 20.53 15.59 -8.98
C ASP A 174 19.54 14.59 -8.34
N GLY A 175 18.24 14.74 -8.64
CA GLY A 175 17.18 13.91 -8.07
C GLY A 175 15.88 14.69 -7.88
N TRP A 176 15.28 14.63 -6.70
CA TRP A 176 14.03 15.34 -6.42
C TRP A 176 13.86 15.62 -4.93
N MET A 177 12.93 16.50 -4.60
CA MET A 177 12.64 16.88 -3.23
C MET A 177 11.14 16.79 -2.96
N TYR A 178 10.80 16.60 -1.69
CA TYR A 178 9.41 16.73 -1.24
C TYR A 178 9.33 17.51 0.06
N ARG A 179 8.22 18.22 0.24
CA ARG A 179 7.88 18.97 1.45
C ARG A 179 6.50 18.57 1.91
N ILE A 180 6.37 18.07 3.13
CA ILE A 180 5.10 17.63 3.70
C ILE A 180 5.08 18.11 5.15
N GLY A 181 4.15 19.00 5.49
CA GLY A 181 4.16 19.66 6.80
C GLY A 181 5.53 20.29 7.09
N SER A 182 6.12 19.93 8.23
CA SER A 182 7.45 20.40 8.66
C SER A 182 8.62 19.56 8.11
N THR A 183 8.37 18.55 7.27
CA THR A 183 9.42 17.66 6.76
C THR A 183 9.81 18.01 5.33
N LEU A 184 11.11 18.21 5.11
CA LEU A 184 11.73 18.31 3.80
C LEU A 184 12.58 17.06 3.58
N GLY A 185 12.32 16.34 2.49
CA GLY A 185 13.18 15.25 2.03
C GLY A 185 13.88 15.62 0.74
N VAL A 186 15.20 15.43 0.71
CA VAL A 186 16.02 15.56 -0.49
C VAL A 186 16.44 14.17 -0.93
N VAL A 187 16.00 13.76 -2.13
CA VAL A 187 16.22 12.42 -2.69
C VAL A 187 17.22 12.50 -3.81
N SER A 188 18.37 11.85 -3.64
CA SER A 188 19.45 11.83 -4.63
C SER A 188 20.17 10.48 -4.67
N THR A 189 20.92 10.26 -5.75
CA THR A 189 21.95 9.21 -5.83
C THR A 189 23.33 9.73 -5.42
N CYS A 190 23.53 11.05 -5.47
CA CYS A 190 24.69 11.77 -4.96
C CYS A 190 24.73 11.69 -3.42
N GLY A 191 25.89 11.98 -2.81
CA GLY A 191 26.23 11.80 -1.39
C GLY A 191 25.28 12.44 -0.37
N ARG A 192 25.78 12.99 0.74
CA ARG A 192 24.89 13.66 1.72
C ARG A 192 24.48 15.03 1.21
N ALA A 193 23.18 15.28 1.13
CA ALA A 193 22.67 16.60 0.80
C ALA A 193 23.11 17.60 1.88
N ASN A 194 23.50 18.81 1.46
CA ASN A 194 23.79 19.89 2.38
C ASN A 194 22.54 20.23 3.19
N THR A 195 22.73 20.55 4.47
CA THR A 195 21.60 20.93 5.33
C THR A 195 21.07 22.28 4.87
N PRO A 196 19.79 22.38 4.45
CA PRO A 196 19.21 23.65 4.05
C PRO A 196 19.27 24.69 5.18
N LYS A 197 19.43 25.97 4.83
CA LYS A 197 19.52 27.05 5.81
C LYS A 197 18.27 27.06 6.71
N GLY A 198 18.48 27.01 8.02
CA GLY A 198 17.39 27.00 9.01
C GLY A 198 16.68 25.65 9.19
N ALA A 199 17.18 24.58 8.57
CA ALA A 199 16.64 23.24 8.73
C ALA A 199 17.47 22.40 9.72
N ARG A 200 16.82 21.47 10.43
CA ARG A 200 17.47 20.50 11.33
C ARG A 200 17.51 19.14 10.67
N TYR A 201 18.69 18.52 10.58
CA TYR A 201 18.79 17.16 10.02
C TYR A 201 18.10 16.14 10.93
N LEU A 202 17.20 15.34 10.35
CA LEU A 202 16.50 14.27 11.03
C LEU A 202 17.19 12.93 10.85
N GLY A 203 17.65 12.64 9.63
CA GLY A 203 18.37 11.41 9.31
C GLY A 203 18.30 11.05 7.82
N ARG A 204 18.65 9.81 7.51
CA ARG A 204 18.70 9.29 6.14
C ARG A 204 17.95 7.97 6.03
N ARG A 205 17.20 7.79 4.94
CA ARG A 205 16.52 6.54 4.62
C ARG A 205 16.67 6.14 3.16
N PRO A 206 16.64 4.84 2.83
CA PRO A 206 16.54 4.40 1.43
C PRO A 206 15.29 4.94 0.77
N ALA A 207 15.41 5.34 -0.50
CA ALA A 207 14.34 5.95 -1.29
C ALA A 207 14.22 5.29 -2.67
N PHE A 208 14.31 3.96 -2.71
CA PHE A 208 14.24 3.18 -3.95
C PHE A 208 13.30 1.97 -3.80
N PRO A 209 12.76 1.40 -4.89
CA PRO A 209 12.00 0.16 -4.83
C PRO A 209 12.82 -1.03 -4.32
N GLN A 210 12.25 -1.80 -3.39
CA GLN A 210 12.82 -3.04 -2.86
C GLN A 210 11.73 -4.10 -2.70
N TRP A 211 11.98 -5.37 -3.05
CA TRP A 211 11.00 -6.44 -2.85
C TRP A 211 11.63 -7.75 -2.39
N CYS A 212 10.86 -8.51 -1.63
CA CYS A 212 11.14 -9.91 -1.32
C CYS A 212 10.87 -10.77 -2.57
N GLU A 213 11.79 -11.67 -2.92
CA GLU A 213 11.56 -12.60 -4.04
C GLU A 213 10.43 -13.60 -3.73
N ASN A 214 10.33 -14.00 -2.47
CA ASN A 214 9.37 -14.98 -1.98
C ASN A 214 8.57 -14.38 -0.81
N PRO A 215 7.59 -13.50 -1.07
CA PRO A 215 6.85 -12.78 -0.02
C PRO A 215 6.01 -13.72 0.87
N ILE A 216 5.84 -14.97 0.45
CA ILE A 216 5.21 -16.04 1.22
C ILE A 216 5.93 -17.37 0.97
N GLN A 217 6.33 -18.03 2.06
CA GLN A 217 7.04 -19.31 2.02
C GLN A 217 6.80 -20.11 3.30
N GLY A 218 6.24 -21.31 3.17
CA GLY A 218 5.91 -22.16 4.31
C GLY A 218 4.89 -21.49 5.25
N ARG A 219 5.34 -21.06 6.43
CA ARG A 219 4.56 -20.33 7.44
C ARG A 219 4.92 -18.84 7.51
N ARG A 220 5.90 -18.39 6.73
CA ARG A 220 6.38 -17.01 6.71
C ARG A 220 5.61 -16.17 5.70
N ILE A 221 5.21 -14.97 6.10
CA ILE A 221 4.61 -13.95 5.23
C ILE A 221 5.33 -12.61 5.45
N ALA A 222 5.78 -11.97 4.39
CA ALA A 222 6.34 -10.62 4.42
C ALA A 222 5.23 -9.59 4.20
N VAL A 223 5.17 -8.52 4.99
CA VAL A 223 4.14 -7.45 4.88
C VAL A 223 4.79 -6.06 4.83
N GLY A 224 4.07 -5.09 4.24
CA GLY A 224 4.58 -3.75 4.00
C GLY A 224 5.94 -3.74 3.31
N ASP A 225 6.84 -2.86 3.76
CA ASP A 225 8.19 -2.68 3.21
C ASP A 225 9.05 -3.97 3.21
N ALA A 226 8.73 -4.98 4.04
CA ALA A 226 9.43 -6.27 4.01
C ALA A 226 9.00 -7.13 2.81
N ALA A 227 7.75 -7.00 2.34
CA ALA A 227 7.28 -7.63 1.12
C ALA A 227 7.66 -6.82 -0.12
N PHE A 228 7.29 -5.54 -0.11
CA PHE A 228 7.56 -4.59 -1.18
C PHE A 228 7.57 -3.18 -0.61
N SER A 229 8.69 -2.49 -0.78
CA SER A 229 8.84 -1.08 -0.47
C SER A 229 8.84 -0.28 -1.76
N CYS A 230 7.91 0.67 -1.85
CA CYS A 230 7.81 1.61 -2.95
C CYS A 230 8.94 2.64 -2.90
N ASP A 231 9.22 3.23 -4.06
CA ASP A 231 9.79 4.57 -4.14
C ASP A 231 8.85 5.58 -3.45
N PRO A 232 9.38 6.46 -2.58
CA PRO A 232 8.55 7.41 -1.83
C PRO A 232 7.82 8.42 -2.74
N LEU A 233 8.24 8.60 -3.99
CA LEU A 233 7.62 9.52 -4.94
C LEU A 233 6.12 9.25 -5.16
N ALA A 234 5.70 7.99 -5.09
CA ALA A 234 4.30 7.61 -5.28
C ALA A 234 3.42 7.82 -4.03
N GLY A 235 4.02 8.05 -2.85
CA GLY A 235 3.27 8.16 -1.58
C GLY A 235 2.49 6.89 -1.18
N GLN A 236 2.80 5.71 -1.75
CA GLN A 236 1.99 4.50 -1.57
C GLN A 236 2.44 3.58 -0.43
N GLY A 237 3.56 3.88 0.25
CA GLY A 237 4.18 2.96 1.22
C GLY A 237 3.24 2.55 2.36
N ILE A 238 2.62 3.53 3.04
CA ILE A 238 1.67 3.25 4.13
C ILE A 238 0.43 2.53 3.59
N ARG A 239 -0.14 2.97 2.48
CA ARG A 239 -1.31 2.31 1.87
C ARG A 239 -1.02 0.82 1.60
N PHE A 240 0.14 0.51 1.02
CA PHE A 240 0.54 -0.87 0.77
C PHE A 240 0.78 -1.65 2.07
N ALA A 241 1.36 -1.04 3.10
CA ALA A 241 1.51 -1.65 4.41
C ALA A 241 0.15 -2.04 5.04
N LEU A 242 -0.86 -1.17 4.94
CA LEU A 242 -2.21 -1.47 5.42
C LEU A 242 -2.87 -2.57 4.56
N ALA A 243 -2.83 -2.44 3.23
CA ALA A 243 -3.46 -3.41 2.33
C ALA A 243 -2.84 -4.82 2.43
N SER A 244 -1.50 -4.90 2.55
CA SER A 244 -0.80 -6.18 2.74
C SER A 244 -1.12 -6.83 4.09
N ALA A 245 -1.43 -6.06 5.13
CA ALA A 245 -1.91 -6.59 6.40
C ALA A 245 -3.27 -7.31 6.26
N PHE A 246 -4.22 -6.72 5.51
CA PHE A 246 -5.49 -7.39 5.20
C PHE A 246 -5.28 -8.68 4.40
N ALA A 247 -4.46 -8.61 3.35
CA ALA A 247 -4.17 -9.78 2.52
C ALA A 247 -3.49 -10.91 3.33
N ALA A 248 -2.53 -10.58 4.20
CA ALA A 248 -1.86 -11.56 5.06
C ALA A 248 -2.83 -12.18 6.08
N ALA A 249 -3.73 -11.38 6.66
CA ALA A 249 -4.74 -11.89 7.57
C ALA A 249 -5.70 -12.89 6.88
N SER A 250 -6.11 -12.62 5.63
CA SER A 250 -6.92 -13.56 4.84
C SER A 250 -6.18 -14.88 4.56
N VAL A 251 -4.87 -14.83 4.29
CA VAL A 251 -4.02 -16.03 4.15
C VAL A 251 -4.01 -16.85 5.43
N ILE A 252 -3.84 -16.20 6.57
CA ILE A 252 -3.74 -16.86 7.87
C ILE A 252 -5.08 -17.48 8.28
N GLN A 253 -6.19 -16.77 8.04
CA GLN A 253 -7.52 -17.32 8.22
C GLN A 253 -7.73 -18.56 7.35
N TYR A 254 -7.33 -18.49 6.08
CA TYR A 254 -7.42 -19.63 5.17
C TYR A 254 -6.57 -20.83 5.65
N TRP A 255 -5.34 -20.59 6.12
CA TRP A 255 -4.48 -21.64 6.68
C TRP A 255 -5.01 -22.28 7.97
N LYS A 256 -5.80 -21.54 8.76
CA LYS A 256 -6.47 -22.08 9.95
C LYS A 256 -7.52 -23.13 9.55
N GLU A 257 -8.23 -22.88 8.45
CA GLU A 257 -9.36 -23.68 8.00
C GLU A 257 -8.96 -24.78 7.00
N ASN A 258 -7.80 -24.65 6.34
CA ASN A 258 -7.41 -25.50 5.21
C ASN A 258 -6.00 -26.06 5.36
N SER A 259 -5.82 -27.35 5.07
CA SER A 259 -4.50 -28.00 5.04
C SER A 259 -3.71 -27.65 3.77
N ASN A 260 -4.38 -27.52 2.62
CA ASN A 260 -3.76 -27.14 1.35
C ASN A 260 -3.53 -25.62 1.30
N ARG A 261 -2.26 -25.20 1.20
CA ARG A 261 -1.85 -23.79 1.21
C ARG A 261 -1.68 -23.18 -0.19
N GLY A 262 -1.88 -23.95 -1.25
CA GLY A 262 -1.56 -23.54 -2.62
C GLY A 262 -2.30 -22.29 -3.08
N ALA A 263 -3.62 -22.23 -2.86
CA ALA A 263 -4.46 -21.09 -3.23
C ALA A 263 -4.02 -19.81 -2.52
N ALA A 264 -3.85 -19.86 -1.19
CA ALA A 264 -3.40 -18.71 -0.41
C ALA A 264 -1.99 -18.22 -0.80
N ASN A 265 -1.10 -19.14 -1.16
CA ASN A 265 0.23 -18.79 -1.66
C ASN A 265 0.17 -18.05 -3.00
N ARG A 266 -0.66 -18.51 -3.95
CA ARG A 266 -0.85 -17.82 -5.24
C ARG A 266 -1.45 -16.43 -5.03
N PHE A 267 -2.56 -16.36 -4.31
CA PHE A 267 -3.22 -15.09 -3.96
C PHE A 267 -2.24 -14.03 -3.44
N TYR A 268 -1.44 -14.38 -2.43
CA TYR A 268 -0.56 -13.39 -1.80
C TYR A 268 0.63 -13.01 -2.70
N ARG A 269 1.19 -13.97 -3.45
CA ARG A 269 2.25 -13.70 -4.43
C ARG A 269 1.76 -12.76 -5.52
N ASP A 270 0.57 -13.01 -6.05
CA ASP A 270 -0.02 -12.19 -7.10
C ASP A 270 -0.36 -10.80 -6.57
N PHE A 271 -0.90 -10.68 -5.36
CA PHE A 271 -1.14 -9.40 -4.70
C PHE A 271 0.12 -8.53 -4.60
N VAL A 272 1.22 -9.08 -4.05
CA VAL A 272 2.49 -8.35 -3.93
C VAL A 272 3.11 -8.08 -5.31
N GLY A 273 3.04 -9.07 -6.21
CA GLY A 273 3.57 -8.99 -7.57
C GLY A 273 2.91 -7.88 -8.40
N GLN A 274 1.58 -7.76 -8.34
CA GLN A 274 0.83 -6.71 -9.03
C GLN A 274 1.08 -5.33 -8.44
N ALA A 275 1.23 -5.20 -7.12
CA ALA A 275 1.63 -3.94 -6.50
C ALA A 275 3.01 -3.49 -7.00
N ARG A 276 3.96 -4.42 -7.09
CA ARG A 276 5.30 -4.18 -7.64
C ARG A 276 5.25 -3.74 -9.11
N VAL A 277 4.57 -4.51 -9.97
CA VAL A 277 4.49 -4.21 -11.42
C VAL A 277 3.92 -2.81 -11.64
N ARG A 278 2.76 -2.50 -11.05
CA ARG A 278 2.11 -1.18 -11.20
C ARG A 278 3.01 -0.02 -10.75
N HIS A 279 3.74 -0.21 -9.65
CA HIS A 279 4.64 0.82 -9.16
C HIS A 279 5.86 1.02 -10.06
N LEU A 280 6.44 -0.06 -10.60
CA LEU A 280 7.57 0.04 -11.53
C LEU A 280 7.15 0.65 -12.88
N GLU A 281 5.94 0.37 -13.35
CA GLU A 281 5.35 1.03 -14.53
C GLU A 281 5.15 2.52 -14.28
N PHE A 282 4.64 2.89 -13.10
CA PHE A 282 4.50 4.30 -12.69
C PHE A 282 5.85 5.05 -12.75
N LEU A 283 6.91 4.45 -12.20
CA LEU A 283 8.24 5.07 -12.25
C LEU A 283 8.77 5.18 -13.69
N ALA A 284 8.59 4.14 -14.50
CA ALA A 284 9.02 4.17 -15.90
C ALA A 284 8.30 5.26 -16.70
N LYS A 285 7.00 5.49 -16.45
CA LYS A 285 6.26 6.59 -17.08
C LYS A 285 6.81 7.97 -16.69
N LEU A 286 7.19 8.14 -15.42
CA LEU A 286 7.79 9.38 -14.93
C LEU A 286 9.19 9.64 -15.49
N GLU A 287 9.98 8.59 -15.71
CA GLU A 287 11.31 8.69 -16.34
C GLU A 287 11.20 9.15 -17.81
N LEU A 288 10.12 8.79 -18.50
CA LEU A 288 9.85 9.16 -19.89
C LEU A 288 9.20 10.55 -20.05
N ASP A 289 9.00 11.29 -18.96
CA ASP A 289 8.28 12.58 -18.94
C ASP A 289 6.95 12.54 -19.69
N LEU A 290 6.28 11.38 -19.67
CA LEU A 290 4.98 11.24 -20.30
C LEU A 290 3.99 12.14 -19.56
N PRO A 291 3.17 12.92 -20.29
CA PRO A 291 2.16 13.75 -19.66
C PRO A 291 1.28 12.87 -18.78
N ALA A 292 0.80 13.43 -17.67
CA ALA A 292 -0.22 12.75 -16.86
C ALA A 292 -1.35 12.31 -17.80
N ASP A 293 -1.83 11.07 -17.64
CA ASP A 293 -2.87 10.49 -18.49
C ASP A 293 -4.05 11.50 -18.55
N VAL A 294 -4.14 12.28 -19.63
CA VAL A 294 -5.26 13.17 -19.85
C VAL A 294 -6.48 12.27 -19.98
N LEU A 295 -7.51 12.52 -19.17
CA LEU A 295 -8.76 11.77 -19.31
C LEU A 295 -9.32 12.05 -20.70
N GLU A 296 -9.06 11.13 -21.62
CA GLU A 296 -9.65 11.17 -22.94
C GLU A 296 -11.17 11.21 -22.79
N PRO A 297 -11.86 12.01 -23.64
CA PRO A 297 -13.31 12.03 -23.62
C PRO A 297 -13.83 10.61 -23.81
N LEU A 298 -14.76 10.21 -22.94
CA LEU A 298 -15.34 8.87 -23.01
C LEU A 298 -16.05 8.68 -24.35
N PRO A 299 -15.90 7.53 -25.03
CA PRO A 299 -16.64 7.24 -26.25
C PRO A 299 -18.14 7.26 -25.97
N LYS A 300 -18.97 7.59 -26.97
CA LYS A 300 -20.43 7.66 -26.79
C LYS A 300 -21.02 6.30 -26.39
N ARG A 301 -20.50 5.22 -26.96
CA ARG A 301 -20.94 3.84 -26.74
C ARG A 301 -19.75 2.92 -26.50
N VAL A 302 -19.97 1.92 -25.68
CA VAL A 302 -19.00 0.87 -25.35
C VAL A 302 -19.67 -0.50 -25.36
N SER A 303 -18.87 -1.55 -25.52
CA SER A 303 -19.28 -2.95 -25.29
C SER A 303 -18.29 -3.64 -24.37
N PHE A 304 -18.75 -4.70 -23.70
CA PHE A 304 -17.87 -5.56 -22.94
C PHE A 304 -16.89 -6.30 -23.87
N SER A 305 -15.60 -6.27 -23.52
CA SER A 305 -14.53 -6.97 -24.24
C SER A 305 -13.59 -7.74 -23.33
N GLY A 306 -13.78 -7.66 -22.02
CA GLY A 306 -12.92 -8.34 -21.04
C GLY A 306 -12.99 -9.86 -21.17
N ARG A 307 -11.86 -10.54 -20.97
CA ARG A 307 -11.82 -12.01 -20.89
C ARG A 307 -12.19 -12.44 -19.49
N ILE A 308 -13.21 -13.28 -19.33
CA ILE A 308 -13.57 -13.83 -18.02
C ILE A 308 -12.70 -15.07 -17.74
N GLY A 309 -12.12 -15.13 -16.55
CA GLY A 309 -11.32 -16.25 -16.06
C GLY A 309 -11.64 -16.57 -14.60
N SER A 310 -10.73 -17.26 -13.93
CA SER A 310 -10.81 -17.57 -12.51
C SER A 310 -9.48 -17.22 -11.82
N ALA A 311 -9.57 -16.71 -10.60
CA ALA A 311 -8.41 -16.42 -9.76
C ALA A 311 -8.78 -16.51 -8.27
N GLU A 312 -7.77 -16.59 -7.41
CA GLU A 312 -7.95 -16.45 -5.98
C GLU A 312 -8.20 -14.99 -5.57
N LEU A 313 -9.26 -14.75 -4.81
CA LEU A 313 -9.71 -13.45 -4.33
C LEU A 313 -9.84 -13.45 -2.81
N SER A 314 -9.67 -12.28 -2.18
CA SER A 314 -9.99 -12.09 -0.76
C SER A 314 -11.36 -11.44 -0.63
N VAL A 315 -12.35 -12.20 -0.18
CA VAL A 315 -13.73 -11.75 0.07
C VAL A 315 -14.05 -11.97 1.54
N ASN A 316 -14.43 -10.92 2.28
CA ASN A 316 -14.75 -11.00 3.71
C ASN A 316 -13.66 -11.73 4.54
N SER A 317 -12.39 -11.42 4.25
CA SER A 317 -11.22 -12.08 4.85
C SER A 317 -11.09 -13.59 4.61
N ARG A 318 -11.78 -14.13 3.61
CA ARG A 318 -11.60 -15.50 3.13
C ARG A 318 -11.02 -15.50 1.73
N ILE A 319 -10.15 -16.47 1.47
CA ILE A 319 -9.62 -16.68 0.12
C ILE A 319 -10.56 -17.64 -0.60
N VAL A 320 -11.14 -17.18 -1.70
CA VAL A 320 -12.05 -17.95 -2.56
C VAL A 320 -11.52 -17.96 -3.99
N THR A 321 -11.75 -19.05 -4.71
CA THR A 321 -11.52 -19.09 -6.16
C THR A 321 -12.84 -18.71 -6.84
N ASP A 322 -12.84 -17.63 -7.60
CA ASP A 322 -14.06 -17.12 -8.23
C ASP A 322 -13.76 -16.48 -9.59
N ARG A 323 -14.82 -16.12 -10.32
CA ARG A 323 -14.76 -15.44 -11.61
C ARG A 323 -14.10 -14.07 -11.47
N VAL A 324 -13.30 -13.75 -12.47
CA VAL A 324 -12.57 -12.48 -12.58
C VAL A 324 -12.49 -12.06 -14.04
N ILE A 325 -12.14 -10.81 -14.29
CA ILE A 325 -11.70 -10.33 -15.59
C ILE A 325 -10.18 -10.44 -15.66
N ILE A 326 -9.69 -11.08 -16.72
CA ILE A 326 -8.28 -11.17 -17.05
C ILE A 326 -7.94 -10.01 -17.98
N LEU A 327 -7.07 -9.12 -17.51
CA LEU A 327 -6.60 -7.96 -18.25
C LEU A 327 -5.59 -8.35 -19.33
N THR A 328 -5.27 -7.40 -20.21
CA THR A 328 -4.29 -7.57 -21.29
C THR A 328 -2.88 -7.91 -20.77
N ASP A 329 -2.52 -7.40 -19.60
CA ASP A 329 -1.28 -7.70 -18.88
C ASP A 329 -1.32 -9.04 -18.11
N LYS A 330 -2.37 -9.85 -18.32
CA LYS A 330 -2.66 -11.13 -17.67
C LYS A 330 -2.98 -11.03 -16.17
N SER A 331 -3.05 -9.84 -15.60
CA SER A 331 -3.52 -9.68 -14.22
C SER A 331 -5.02 -9.96 -14.12
N ALA A 332 -5.45 -10.41 -12.93
CA ALA A 332 -6.85 -10.67 -12.63
C ALA A 332 -7.42 -9.53 -11.80
N VAL A 333 -8.61 -9.06 -12.17
CA VAL A 333 -9.37 -8.04 -11.45
C VAL A 333 -10.82 -8.44 -11.34
N ARG A 334 -11.46 -8.16 -10.21
CA ARG A 334 -12.91 -8.22 -10.07
C ARG A 334 -13.49 -6.89 -9.67
N TRP A 335 -12.90 -6.23 -8.69
CA TRP A 335 -13.38 -4.94 -8.22
C TRP A 335 -12.44 -3.79 -8.55
N VAL A 336 -13.00 -2.66 -8.96
CA VAL A 336 -12.29 -1.38 -9.09
C VAL A 336 -13.14 -0.27 -8.50
N GLY A 337 -12.59 0.44 -7.50
CA GLY A 337 -13.32 1.53 -6.85
C GLY A 337 -14.66 1.09 -6.27
N GLY A 338 -14.73 -0.11 -5.68
CA GLY A 338 -15.98 -0.66 -5.11
C GLY A 338 -16.96 -1.27 -6.12
N VAL A 339 -16.70 -1.15 -7.43
CA VAL A 339 -17.57 -1.69 -8.50
C VAL A 339 -17.16 -3.11 -8.85
N ASP A 340 -18.09 -4.07 -8.88
CA ASP A 340 -17.86 -5.41 -9.44
C ASP A 340 -17.90 -5.34 -10.97
N LEU A 341 -16.75 -5.51 -11.61
CA LEU A 341 -16.62 -5.38 -13.06
C LEU A 341 -17.31 -6.49 -13.83
N LEU A 342 -17.65 -7.62 -13.19
CA LEU A 342 -18.40 -8.68 -13.87
C LEU A 342 -19.83 -8.23 -14.22
N GLU A 343 -20.39 -7.26 -13.49
CA GLU A 343 -21.70 -6.67 -13.82
C GLU A 343 -21.69 -5.98 -15.19
N PHE A 344 -20.53 -5.47 -15.64
CA PHE A 344 -20.41 -4.89 -16.97
C PHE A 344 -20.58 -5.91 -18.10
N ALA A 345 -20.32 -7.19 -17.86
CA ALA A 345 -20.60 -8.22 -18.87
C ALA A 345 -22.10 -8.28 -19.19
N GLU A 346 -22.95 -8.00 -18.19
CA GLU A 346 -24.40 -7.99 -18.33
C GLU A 346 -24.90 -6.62 -18.84
N VAL A 347 -24.46 -5.53 -18.21
CA VAL A 347 -24.98 -4.18 -18.50
C VAL A 347 -24.41 -3.59 -19.79
N ALA A 348 -23.12 -3.81 -20.09
CA ALA A 348 -22.49 -3.31 -21.32
C ALA A 348 -22.62 -4.27 -22.52
N GLY A 349 -23.04 -5.51 -22.27
CA GLY A 349 -23.38 -6.57 -23.24
C GLY A 349 -22.82 -6.37 -24.64
N LYS A 350 -23.73 -6.28 -25.63
CA LYS A 350 -23.36 -5.96 -27.02
C LYS A 350 -23.11 -4.47 -27.26
N SER A 351 -23.77 -3.59 -26.49
CA SER A 351 -23.58 -2.14 -26.57
C SER A 351 -24.35 -1.40 -25.47
N ALA A 352 -23.69 -0.49 -24.76
CA ALA A 352 -24.32 0.48 -23.86
C ALA A 352 -23.77 1.89 -24.12
N SER A 353 -24.55 2.93 -23.80
CA SER A 353 -24.02 4.30 -23.81
C SER A 353 -23.17 4.54 -22.56
N SER A 354 -22.08 5.31 -22.69
CA SER A 354 -21.23 5.64 -21.55
C SER A 354 -21.98 6.41 -20.47
N VAL A 355 -22.95 7.25 -20.88
CA VAL A 355 -23.82 7.98 -19.95
C VAL A 355 -24.69 7.01 -19.14
N ALA A 356 -25.30 6.01 -19.78
CA ALA A 356 -26.12 5.02 -19.07
C ALA A 356 -25.29 4.20 -18.09
N LEU A 357 -24.06 3.82 -18.46
CA LEU A 357 -23.15 3.11 -17.54
C LEU A 357 -22.73 3.98 -16.35
N ILE A 358 -22.45 5.27 -16.57
CA ILE A 358 -22.16 6.20 -15.46
C ILE A 358 -23.37 6.30 -14.52
N THR A 359 -24.58 6.47 -15.06
CA THR A 359 -25.82 6.52 -14.26
C THR A 359 -26.06 5.24 -13.48
N TYR A 360 -25.79 4.08 -14.09
CA TYR A 360 -25.88 2.78 -13.42
C TYR A 360 -24.89 2.67 -12.27
N LEU A 361 -23.62 3.04 -12.48
CA LEU A 361 -22.62 3.10 -11.41
C LEU A 361 -23.03 4.09 -10.30
N ALA A 362 -23.60 5.22 -10.69
CA ALA A 362 -24.09 6.19 -9.71
C ALA A 362 -25.20 5.63 -8.82
N SER A 363 -26.07 4.76 -9.36
CA SER A 363 -27.12 4.11 -8.58
C SER A 363 -26.59 3.04 -7.62
N THR A 364 -25.34 2.59 -7.75
CA THR A 364 -24.70 1.68 -6.78
C THR A 364 -23.97 2.42 -5.66
N GLY A 365 -24.09 3.76 -5.60
CA GLY A 365 -23.52 4.60 -4.56
C GLY A 365 -22.13 5.16 -4.89
N VAL A 366 -21.65 4.99 -6.12
CA VAL A 366 -20.40 5.57 -6.61
C VAL A 366 -20.67 6.98 -7.14
N ASP A 367 -19.86 7.99 -6.79
CA ASP A 367 -20.10 9.32 -7.36
C ASP A 367 -19.80 9.39 -8.87
N ASN A 368 -20.32 10.42 -9.54
CA ASN A 368 -20.17 10.56 -11.00
C ASN A 368 -18.71 10.69 -11.45
N ALA A 369 -17.83 11.30 -10.66
CA ALA A 369 -16.42 11.48 -11.02
C ALA A 369 -15.69 10.13 -10.93
N GLN A 370 -15.94 9.36 -9.87
CA GLN A 370 -15.43 8.02 -9.68
C GLN A 370 -15.98 7.06 -10.75
N ALA A 371 -17.27 7.13 -11.08
CA ALA A 371 -17.88 6.33 -12.14
C ALA A 371 -17.21 6.58 -13.49
N ARG A 372 -16.95 7.85 -13.85
CA ARG A 372 -16.19 8.21 -15.06
C ARG A 372 -14.76 7.69 -15.03
N ALA A 373 -14.09 7.78 -13.89
CA ALA A 373 -12.73 7.26 -13.72
C ALA A 373 -12.67 5.74 -13.88
N VAL A 374 -13.62 4.99 -13.30
CA VAL A 374 -13.76 3.54 -13.47
C VAL A 374 -14.01 3.18 -14.93
N LEU A 375 -14.92 3.87 -15.61
CA LEU A 375 -15.23 3.60 -17.02
C LEU A 375 -14.02 3.87 -17.93
N SER A 376 -13.34 5.01 -17.72
CA SER A 376 -12.12 5.37 -18.43
C SER A 376 -11.01 4.34 -18.21
N TRP A 377 -10.84 3.87 -16.97
CA TRP A 377 -9.91 2.79 -16.64
C TRP A 377 -10.26 1.48 -17.35
N CYS A 378 -11.55 1.10 -17.39
CA CYS A 378 -12.01 -0.11 -18.04
C CYS A 378 -11.72 -0.12 -19.54
N ILE A 379 -11.87 1.03 -20.21
CA ILE A 379 -11.52 1.18 -21.62
C ILE A 379 -10.01 1.01 -21.82
N ARG A 380 -9.18 1.74 -21.04
CA ARG A 380 -7.72 1.64 -21.15
C ARG A 380 -7.18 0.23 -20.87
N LYS A 381 -7.84 -0.52 -19.99
CA LYS A 381 -7.45 -1.89 -19.63
C LYS A 381 -8.13 -2.97 -20.49
N GLY A 382 -8.90 -2.59 -21.51
CA GLY A 382 -9.54 -3.51 -22.44
C GLY A 382 -10.70 -4.32 -21.85
N VAL A 383 -11.22 -3.92 -20.69
CA VAL A 383 -12.45 -4.48 -20.10
C VAL A 383 -13.66 -4.08 -20.95
N LEU A 384 -13.65 -2.85 -21.44
CA LEU A 384 -14.62 -2.30 -22.36
C LEU A 384 -13.91 -1.84 -23.64
N LYS A 385 -14.60 -1.90 -24.78
CA LYS A 385 -14.13 -1.34 -26.05
C LYS A 385 -15.12 -0.31 -26.57
N ALA A 386 -14.60 0.76 -27.19
CA ALA A 386 -15.42 1.73 -27.90
C ALA A 386 -16.15 1.05 -29.07
N ILE A 387 -17.39 1.46 -29.31
CA ILE A 387 -18.14 1.09 -30.52
C ILE A 387 -18.27 2.35 -31.35
N THR A 388 -17.76 2.30 -32.57
CA THR A 388 -17.88 3.34 -33.59
C THR A 388 -19.30 3.40 -34.13
#